data_AF-A0A661MUH1-F1
#
_entry.id   AF-A0A661MUH1-F1
#
_cell.length_a   1.000
_cell.length_b   1.000
_cell.length_c   1.000
_cell.angle_alpha   90.00
_cell.angle_beta   90.00
_cell.angle_gamma   90.00
#
_symmetry.space_group_name_H-M   'P 1'
#
loop_
_entity.id
_entity.type
_entity.pdbx_description
1 polymer ?
#
loop_
_entity_poly.entity_id
_entity_poly.type
_entity_poly.pdbx_seq_one_letter_code
_entity_poly.pdbx_strand_id
1 'polypeptide(L)'
;MVPIVDAAGTDFDAVPVGQGREHMPTGVYTGAEINIVNGGLDVEVLTGIGVITDAYSDPSDVATKTRITWPDLQKTITTPSSNLIAWIMIQESGTPGIGEIVELTTRPSPVDQRTMIYVGLISWSGAQWEDVSTPIVAGNVAHQYYEMMKDVFPPLAFVSGGNVIERAAFTLEIDASVIWEINRNHHVNPADPNRQPFGPTAPLVFRYITGGFESVGVPASIVDPTQWENPTGVLDPTVGGPANNTTIQRLWLDQADNFWVTWGQNIYSTFDEARASVQFDAANSVFSNYLTRDCILLGFIVCTRSSTDWSDESQFIPFVSGQS
;
A
#
# COMPACT_ATOMS: atom_id res chain seq x y z
N MET A 1 16.21 -31.48 -25.30
CA MET A 1 15.58 -30.24 -24.83
C MET A 1 15.36 -29.39 -26.07
N VAL A 2 14.10 -29.22 -26.49
CA VAL A 2 13.77 -28.45 -27.70
C VAL A 2 13.59 -27.00 -27.27
N PRO A 3 14.34 -26.03 -27.82
CA PRO A 3 14.18 -24.63 -27.46
C PRO A 3 12.82 -24.12 -27.94
N ILE A 4 12.16 -23.32 -27.11
CA ILE A 4 10.94 -22.61 -27.48
C ILE A 4 11.40 -21.33 -28.17
N VAL A 5 11.21 -21.26 -29.48
CA VAL A 5 11.53 -20.09 -30.33
C VAL A 5 10.25 -19.34 -30.67
N ASP A 6 10.31 -18.01 -30.71
CA ASP A 6 9.21 -17.18 -31.18
C ASP A 6 9.07 -17.23 -32.72
N ALA A 7 8.03 -16.59 -33.25
CA ALA A 7 7.72 -16.57 -34.69
C ALA A 7 8.81 -15.90 -35.57
N ALA A 8 9.82 -15.26 -34.96
CA ALA A 8 10.95 -14.65 -35.64
C ALA A 8 12.22 -15.51 -35.59
N GLY A 9 12.20 -16.69 -34.94
CA GLY A 9 13.35 -17.57 -34.83
C GLY A 9 14.46 -17.04 -33.92
N THR A 10 14.14 -16.05 -33.07
CA THR A 10 15.03 -15.58 -32.02
C THR A 10 14.80 -16.38 -30.76
N ASP A 11 15.87 -17.00 -30.25
CA ASP A 11 15.89 -17.71 -28.99
C ASP A 11 15.46 -16.75 -27.87
N PHE A 12 14.44 -17.10 -27.09
CA PHE A 12 13.94 -16.25 -26.00
C PHE A 12 15.00 -16.04 -24.90
N ASP A 13 16.11 -16.80 -24.94
CA ASP A 13 17.22 -16.74 -23.99
C ASP A 13 18.48 -15.99 -24.50
N ALA A 14 18.45 -15.38 -25.70
CA ALA A 14 19.58 -14.61 -26.21
C ALA A 14 19.65 -13.16 -25.66
N VAL A 15 19.63 -13.00 -24.33
CA VAL A 15 20.03 -11.76 -23.67
C VAL A 15 21.49 -11.92 -23.20
N PRO A 16 22.41 -10.99 -23.55
CA PRO A 16 23.84 -11.13 -23.29
C PRO A 16 24.15 -11.49 -21.84
N VAL A 17 24.95 -12.56 -21.67
CA VAL A 17 25.52 -12.98 -20.38
C VAL A 17 26.43 -11.85 -19.87
N GLY A 18 25.94 -11.07 -18.91
CA GLY A 18 26.65 -9.92 -18.37
C GLY A 18 25.77 -8.76 -17.89
N GLN A 19 24.47 -8.77 -18.17
CA GLN A 19 23.53 -7.85 -17.51
C GLN A 19 22.83 -8.59 -16.37
N GLY A 20 22.91 -8.04 -15.16
CA GLY A 20 22.31 -8.59 -13.95
C GLY A 20 20.84 -8.91 -14.20
N ARG A 21 20.54 -10.20 -14.42
CA ARG A 21 19.16 -10.68 -14.49
C ARG A 21 18.56 -10.38 -13.11
N GLU A 22 17.41 -9.73 -13.08
CA GLU A 22 16.65 -9.58 -11.83
C GLU A 22 16.47 -10.97 -11.21
N HIS A 23 16.88 -11.11 -9.96
CA HIS A 23 16.82 -12.38 -9.26
C HIS A 23 15.35 -12.69 -8.97
N MET A 24 14.85 -13.79 -9.55
CA MET A 24 13.52 -14.32 -9.23
C MET A 24 13.61 -15.12 -7.93
N PRO A 25 12.67 -14.97 -6.99
CA PRO A 25 12.65 -15.79 -5.78
C PRO A 25 12.42 -17.26 -6.13
N THR A 26 12.77 -18.13 -5.19
CA THR A 26 12.29 -19.52 -5.20
C THR A 26 10.75 -19.51 -5.15
N GLY A 27 10.09 -20.27 -6.02
CA GLY A 27 8.63 -20.27 -6.09
C GLY A 27 8.04 -21.14 -7.20
N VAL A 28 6.70 -21.17 -7.22
CA VAL A 28 5.86 -21.90 -8.19
C VAL A 28 5.72 -21.09 -9.48
N TYR A 29 5.80 -21.74 -10.64
CA TYR A 29 5.41 -21.15 -11.93
C TYR A 29 3.99 -21.51 -12.34
N THR A 30 3.58 -22.76 -12.11
CA THR A 30 2.23 -23.27 -12.40
C THR A 30 1.92 -24.49 -11.54
N GLY A 31 0.64 -24.72 -11.26
CA GLY A 31 0.16 -25.84 -10.43
C GLY A 31 0.38 -25.60 -8.94
N ALA A 32 0.71 -26.67 -8.21
CA ALA A 32 0.97 -26.66 -6.76
C ALA A 32 -0.26 -26.37 -5.89
N GLU A 33 -1.46 -26.71 -6.36
CA GLU A 33 -2.65 -26.69 -5.49
C GLU A 33 -2.55 -27.78 -4.42
N ILE A 34 -2.96 -27.47 -3.20
CA ILE A 34 -2.99 -28.41 -2.08
C ILE A 34 -4.40 -28.96 -1.93
N ASN A 35 -4.50 -30.29 -1.87
CA ASN A 35 -5.72 -30.99 -1.48
C ASN A 35 -5.48 -31.79 -0.20
N ILE A 36 -6.51 -31.85 0.64
CA ILE A 36 -6.56 -32.79 1.76
C ILE A 36 -7.39 -34.00 1.32
N VAL A 37 -6.73 -35.15 1.17
CA VAL A 37 -7.32 -36.37 0.60
C VAL A 37 -7.34 -37.52 1.61
N ASN A 38 -7.89 -38.66 1.20
CA ASN A 38 -7.94 -39.88 2.01
C ASN A 38 -8.55 -39.68 3.40
N GLY A 39 -9.67 -38.95 3.47
CA GLY A 39 -10.37 -38.67 4.73
C GLY A 39 -9.60 -37.77 5.69
N GLY A 40 -8.67 -36.95 5.19
CA GLY A 40 -7.89 -36.03 6.02
C GLY A 40 -6.55 -36.56 6.51
N LEU A 41 -6.08 -37.69 5.97
CA LEU A 41 -4.84 -38.34 6.41
C LEU A 41 -3.65 -38.07 5.50
N ASP A 42 -3.91 -37.60 4.28
CA ASP A 42 -2.86 -37.31 3.31
C ASP A 42 -3.02 -35.90 2.75
N VAL A 43 -1.88 -35.26 2.51
CA VAL A 43 -1.79 -34.07 1.67
C VAL A 43 -1.45 -34.50 0.25
N GLU A 44 -2.21 -33.99 -0.71
CA GLU A 44 -1.93 -34.10 -2.13
C GLU A 44 -1.48 -32.72 -2.63
N VAL A 45 -0.38 -32.68 -3.38
CA VAL A 45 0.06 -31.50 -4.11
C VAL A 45 -0.08 -31.82 -5.59
N LEU A 46 -0.98 -31.09 -6.27
CA LEU A 46 -1.22 -31.29 -7.70
C LEU A 46 0.03 -30.95 -8.52
N THR A 47 0.10 -31.60 -9.68
CA THR A 47 1.16 -31.48 -10.70
C THR A 47 1.56 -30.02 -10.89
N GLY A 48 2.87 -29.76 -10.89
CA GLY A 48 3.37 -28.40 -10.95
C GLY A 48 4.81 -28.28 -11.40
N ILE A 49 5.20 -27.03 -11.61
CA ILE A 49 6.56 -26.63 -11.98
C ILE A 49 6.93 -25.42 -11.14
N GLY A 50 8.17 -25.40 -10.66
CA GLY A 50 8.72 -24.24 -9.98
C GLY A 50 10.23 -24.12 -10.20
N VAL A 51 10.81 -23.15 -9.51
CA VAL A 51 12.26 -22.91 -9.52
C VAL A 51 12.74 -22.71 -8.09
N ILE A 52 13.90 -23.28 -7.81
CA ILE A 52 14.71 -22.98 -6.63
C ILE A 52 15.81 -22.04 -7.11
N THR A 53 15.85 -20.84 -6.55
CA THR A 53 16.89 -19.85 -6.84
C THR A 53 17.77 -19.68 -5.60
N ASP A 54 19.05 -20.03 -5.71
CA ASP A 54 20.05 -19.68 -4.69
C ASP A 54 20.93 -18.54 -5.19
N ALA A 55 20.64 -17.34 -4.67
CA ALA A 55 21.35 -16.09 -4.98
C ALA A 55 22.22 -15.58 -3.83
N TYR A 56 22.33 -16.32 -2.72
CA TYR A 56 22.83 -15.79 -1.45
C TYR A 56 23.90 -16.64 -0.78
N SER A 57 24.20 -17.83 -1.29
CA SER A 57 25.29 -18.68 -0.79
C SER A 57 26.67 -18.11 -1.14
N ASP A 58 26.82 -17.48 -2.31
CA ASP A 58 27.98 -16.67 -2.69
C ASP A 58 27.53 -15.44 -3.49
N PRO A 59 27.66 -14.21 -2.95
CA PRO A 59 27.24 -12.98 -3.65
C PRO A 59 28.14 -12.61 -4.83
N SER A 60 29.27 -13.28 -5.01
CA SER A 60 30.17 -13.09 -6.15
C SER A 60 29.87 -14.05 -7.31
N ASP A 61 29.07 -15.09 -7.07
CA ASP A 61 28.64 -16.05 -8.08
C ASP A 61 27.30 -15.68 -8.70
N VAL A 62 27.10 -16.14 -9.94
CA VAL A 62 25.80 -16.04 -10.60
C VAL A 62 24.81 -16.94 -9.87
N ALA A 63 23.69 -16.36 -9.42
CA ALA A 63 22.61 -17.11 -8.77
C ALA A 63 22.25 -18.37 -9.55
N THR A 64 22.26 -19.51 -8.86
CA THR A 64 21.90 -20.79 -9.46
C THR A 64 20.38 -20.91 -9.51
N LYS A 65 19.85 -21.41 -10.63
CA LYS A 65 18.41 -21.63 -10.83
C LYS A 65 18.20 -23.10 -11.16
N THR A 66 17.56 -23.83 -10.24
CA THR A 66 17.21 -25.23 -10.44
C THR A 66 15.72 -25.32 -10.74
N ARG A 67 15.38 -25.77 -11.95
CA ARG A 67 13.99 -26.06 -12.31
C ARG A 67 13.56 -27.36 -11.66
N ILE A 68 12.45 -27.31 -10.94
CA ILE A 68 11.84 -28.48 -10.31
C ILE A 68 10.48 -28.75 -10.96
N THR A 69 10.21 -30.01 -11.26
CA THR A 69 8.93 -30.48 -11.79
C THR A 69 8.44 -31.63 -10.94
N TRP A 70 7.13 -31.72 -10.74
CA TRP A 70 6.52 -32.83 -10.01
C TRP A 70 5.19 -33.24 -10.64
N PRO A 71 4.86 -34.55 -10.64
CA PRO A 71 3.50 -35.02 -10.93
C PRO A 71 2.58 -34.74 -9.73
N ASP A 72 1.35 -35.24 -9.74
CA ASP A 72 0.53 -35.27 -8.52
C ASP A 72 1.29 -36.08 -7.45
N LEU A 73 1.60 -35.42 -6.34
CA LEU A 73 2.32 -36.00 -5.22
C LEU A 73 1.36 -36.19 -4.06
N GLN A 74 1.50 -37.28 -3.33
CA GLN A 74 0.71 -37.55 -2.13
C GLN A 74 1.64 -37.95 -0.99
N LYS A 75 1.39 -37.40 0.20
CA LYS A 75 2.16 -37.69 1.41
C LYS A 75 1.22 -37.81 2.60
N THR A 76 1.40 -38.87 3.39
CA THR A 76 0.71 -39.00 4.67
C THR A 76 1.20 -37.94 5.64
N ILE A 77 0.26 -37.17 6.17
CA ILE A 77 0.50 -36.10 7.13
C ILE A 77 0.33 -36.62 8.55
N THR A 78 1.19 -36.17 9.45
CA THR A 78 1.19 -36.69 10.81
C THR A 78 0.08 -36.02 11.61
N THR A 79 -0.91 -36.79 12.09
CA THR A 79 -1.98 -36.24 12.94
C THR A 79 -1.40 -35.75 14.27
N PRO A 80 -1.53 -34.46 14.61
CA PRO A 80 -0.98 -33.90 15.83
C PRO A 80 -1.93 -34.09 17.01
N SER A 81 -1.38 -34.11 18.23
CA SER A 81 -2.18 -34.20 19.47
C SER A 81 -2.80 -32.87 19.91
N SER A 82 -2.50 -31.78 19.20
CA SER A 82 -2.96 -30.41 19.47
C SER A 82 -3.07 -29.62 18.17
N ASN A 83 -3.63 -28.41 18.21
CA ASN A 83 -3.62 -27.49 17.08
C ASN A 83 -2.19 -27.33 16.56
N LEU A 84 -2.03 -27.47 15.25
CA LEU A 84 -0.75 -27.42 14.58
C LEU A 84 -0.94 -26.75 13.21
N ILE A 85 0.07 -25.97 12.82
CA ILE A 85 0.23 -25.53 11.44
C ILE A 85 1.38 -26.35 10.86
N ALA A 86 1.17 -26.92 9.68
CA ALA A 86 2.23 -27.55 8.92
C ALA A 86 2.43 -26.80 7.60
N TRP A 87 3.70 -26.56 7.25
CA TRP A 87 4.10 -25.91 6.01
C TRP A 87 4.45 -26.99 4.99
N ILE A 88 3.84 -26.88 3.82
CA ILE A 88 4.01 -27.82 2.72
C ILE A 88 4.98 -27.19 1.71
N MET A 89 6.10 -27.87 1.52
CA MET A 89 7.17 -27.44 0.61
C MET A 89 7.40 -28.52 -0.45
N ILE A 90 7.98 -28.12 -1.59
CA ILE A 90 8.58 -29.04 -2.56
C ILE A 90 10.09 -28.84 -2.54
N GLN A 91 10.82 -29.91 -2.28
CA GLN A 91 12.29 -29.94 -2.44
C GLN A 91 12.68 -30.79 -3.64
N GLU A 92 13.92 -30.63 -4.11
CA GLU A 92 14.49 -31.58 -5.08
C GLU A 92 14.69 -32.94 -4.41
N SER A 93 14.12 -33.97 -5.02
CA SER A 93 14.31 -35.36 -4.61
C SER A 93 15.76 -35.83 -4.85
N GLY A 94 16.06 -37.08 -4.51
CA GLY A 94 17.33 -37.72 -4.90
C GLY A 94 17.56 -37.81 -6.43
N THR A 95 16.55 -37.49 -7.25
CA THR A 95 16.67 -37.39 -8.71
C THR A 95 16.64 -35.91 -9.14
N PRO A 96 17.70 -35.41 -9.82
CA PRO A 96 17.76 -34.01 -10.23
C PRO A 96 16.54 -33.56 -11.06
N GLY A 97 16.00 -32.39 -10.73
CA GLY A 97 14.85 -31.76 -11.39
C GLY A 97 13.47 -32.32 -11.00
N ILE A 98 13.41 -33.32 -10.13
CA ILE A 98 12.16 -33.96 -9.69
C ILE A 98 11.84 -33.54 -8.25
N GLY A 99 10.64 -33.02 -8.03
CA GLY A 99 10.17 -32.55 -6.74
C GLY A 99 9.59 -33.66 -5.84
N GLU A 100 9.69 -33.48 -4.53
CA GLU A 100 8.99 -34.28 -3.51
C GLU A 100 8.41 -33.41 -2.38
N ILE A 101 7.34 -33.88 -1.72
CA ILE A 101 6.68 -33.15 -0.62
C ILE A 101 7.49 -33.23 0.67
N VAL A 102 7.81 -32.06 1.22
CA VAL A 102 8.33 -31.90 2.59
C VAL A 102 7.24 -31.26 3.44
N GLU A 103 7.00 -31.86 4.60
CA GLU A 103 6.13 -31.31 5.63
C GLU A 103 7.03 -30.77 6.74
N LEU A 104 6.88 -29.50 7.08
CA LEU A 104 7.54 -28.88 8.21
C LEU A 104 6.50 -28.55 9.27
N THR A 105 6.74 -28.90 10.53
CA THR A 105 5.85 -28.58 11.67
C THR A 105 6.25 -27.28 12.38
N THR A 106 7.30 -26.62 11.88
CA THR A 106 7.76 -25.30 12.30
C THR A 106 7.90 -24.40 11.10
N ARG A 107 7.80 -23.08 11.31
CA ARG A 107 7.94 -22.09 10.25
C ARG A 107 9.23 -22.33 9.46
N PRO A 108 9.19 -22.35 8.11
CA PRO A 108 10.37 -22.52 7.26
C PRO A 108 11.42 -21.48 7.61
N SER A 109 12.66 -21.93 7.81
CA SER A 109 13.79 -21.04 8.02
C SER A 109 14.13 -20.31 6.73
N PRO A 110 14.94 -19.23 6.79
CA PRO A 110 15.46 -18.60 5.59
C PRO A 110 16.27 -19.55 4.69
N VAL A 111 16.81 -20.65 5.23
CA VAL A 111 17.48 -21.67 4.42
C VAL A 111 16.45 -22.50 3.66
N ASP A 112 15.40 -22.97 4.35
CA ASP A 112 14.32 -23.76 3.72
C ASP A 112 13.62 -22.97 2.60
N GLN A 113 13.40 -21.67 2.80
CA GLN A 113 12.82 -20.79 1.78
C GLN A 113 13.71 -20.60 0.53
N ARG A 114 15.01 -20.86 0.66
CA ARG A 114 15.97 -20.78 -0.46
C ARG A 114 16.17 -22.12 -1.14
N THR A 115 16.01 -23.23 -0.43
CA THR A 115 16.28 -24.58 -0.94
C THR A 115 15.01 -25.39 -1.24
N MET A 116 13.83 -24.86 -0.95
CA MET A 116 12.54 -25.52 -1.18
C MET A 116 11.50 -24.52 -1.69
N ILE A 117 10.60 -24.98 -2.56
CA ILE A 117 9.48 -24.20 -3.08
C ILE A 117 8.34 -24.25 -2.07
N TYR A 118 7.92 -23.09 -1.55
CA TYR A 118 6.77 -23.01 -0.67
C TYR A 118 5.46 -23.12 -1.46
N VAL A 119 4.66 -24.13 -1.13
CA VAL A 119 3.37 -24.40 -1.78
C VAL A 119 2.21 -23.82 -0.97
N GLY A 120 2.27 -23.96 0.36
CA GLY A 120 1.18 -23.50 1.22
C GLY A 120 1.30 -24.01 2.64
N LEU A 121 0.25 -23.79 3.42
CA LEU A 121 0.16 -24.28 4.78
C LEU A 121 -1.18 -24.97 4.98
N ILE A 122 -1.17 -25.99 5.82
CA ILE A 122 -2.35 -26.71 6.28
C ILE A 122 -2.46 -26.51 7.79
N SER A 123 -3.68 -26.42 8.30
CA SER A 123 -3.95 -26.24 9.72
C SER A 123 -4.81 -27.37 10.29
N TRP A 124 -4.40 -27.90 11.43
CA TRP A 124 -5.20 -28.86 12.20
C TRP A 124 -6.10 -28.13 13.17
N SER A 125 -7.42 -28.25 12.97
CA SER A 125 -8.44 -27.58 13.80
C SER A 125 -8.79 -28.33 15.09
N GLY A 126 -8.11 -29.45 15.37
CA GLY A 126 -8.43 -30.35 16.48
C GLY A 126 -9.27 -31.57 16.07
N ALA A 127 -9.84 -31.55 14.86
CA ALA A 127 -10.66 -32.64 14.33
C ALA A 127 -10.30 -33.04 12.89
N GLN A 128 -9.87 -32.09 12.06
CA GLN A 128 -9.51 -32.31 10.66
C GLN A 128 -8.42 -31.34 10.22
N TRP A 129 -7.76 -31.66 9.10
CA TRP A 129 -6.88 -30.74 8.40
C TRP A 129 -7.68 -29.83 7.46
N GLU A 130 -7.30 -28.58 7.43
CA GLU A 130 -7.89 -27.54 6.59
C GLU A 130 -6.79 -26.90 5.75
N ASP A 131 -7.08 -26.63 4.48
CA ASP A 131 -6.17 -25.91 3.60
C ASP A 131 -6.29 -24.39 3.82
N VAL A 132 -5.14 -23.73 3.92
CA VAL A 132 -5.01 -22.27 4.03
C VAL A 132 -3.90 -21.78 3.08
N SER A 133 -3.68 -22.50 1.99
CA SER A 133 -2.55 -22.31 1.09
C SER A 133 -2.59 -20.99 0.31
N THR A 134 -1.42 -20.37 0.21
CA THR A 134 -1.15 -19.18 -0.61
C THR A 134 0.27 -19.36 -1.19
N PRO A 135 0.44 -20.08 -2.31
CA PRO A 135 1.76 -20.42 -2.82
C PRO A 135 2.60 -19.17 -3.10
N ILE A 136 3.91 -19.27 -2.87
CA ILE A 136 4.83 -18.24 -3.35
C ILE A 136 5.07 -18.49 -4.83
N VAL A 137 4.62 -17.57 -5.67
CA VAL A 137 4.79 -17.64 -7.12
C VAL A 137 6.14 -17.01 -7.50
N ALA A 138 6.94 -17.69 -8.31
CA ALA A 138 8.26 -17.22 -8.73
C ALA A 138 8.18 -16.00 -9.67
N GLY A 139 7.06 -15.88 -10.39
CA GLY A 139 6.74 -14.70 -11.16
C GLY A 139 6.15 -13.62 -10.27
N ASN A 140 6.69 -12.41 -10.42
CA ASN A 140 6.02 -11.14 -10.10
C ASN A 140 6.33 -10.45 -8.77
N VAL A 141 7.53 -10.59 -8.20
CA VAL A 141 7.92 -9.78 -7.03
C VAL A 141 7.83 -8.28 -7.33
N ALA A 142 8.23 -7.86 -8.54
CA ALA A 142 8.16 -6.46 -8.95
C ALA A 142 6.72 -5.92 -9.02
N HIS A 143 5.76 -6.61 -9.66
CA HIS A 143 4.38 -6.11 -9.63
C HIS A 143 3.66 -6.39 -8.32
N GLN A 144 3.99 -7.45 -7.55
CA GLN A 144 3.44 -7.62 -6.19
C GLN A 144 3.92 -6.49 -5.27
N TYR A 145 5.19 -6.12 -5.36
CA TYR A 145 5.71 -4.97 -4.64
C TYR A 145 5.09 -3.67 -5.15
N TYR A 146 4.89 -3.51 -6.45
CA TYR A 146 4.18 -2.37 -7.02
C TYR A 146 2.72 -2.28 -6.57
N GLU A 147 1.98 -3.39 -6.58
CA GLU A 147 0.60 -3.49 -6.09
C GLU A 147 0.55 -3.18 -4.59
N MET A 148 1.48 -3.73 -3.79
CA MET A 148 1.60 -3.37 -2.39
C MET A 148 1.89 -1.87 -2.21
N MET A 149 2.85 -1.31 -2.95
CA MET A 149 3.19 0.12 -2.88
C MET A 149 2.05 1.03 -3.36
N LYS A 150 1.21 0.57 -4.28
CA LYS A 150 0.10 1.36 -4.83
C LYS A 150 -1.20 1.23 -4.04
N ASP A 151 -1.53 0.03 -3.58
CA ASP A 151 -2.83 -0.28 -2.98
C ASP A 151 -2.77 -0.35 -1.45
N VAL A 152 -1.60 -0.61 -0.86
CA VAL A 152 -1.42 -0.69 0.60
C VAL A 152 -0.75 0.57 1.15
N PHE A 153 0.23 1.13 0.45
CA PHE A 153 0.88 2.37 0.85
C PHE A 153 0.24 3.60 0.18
N PRO A 154 0.30 4.79 0.83
CA PRO A 154 -0.12 6.02 0.18
C PRO A 154 0.71 6.26 -1.09
N PRO A 155 0.09 6.61 -2.23
CA PRO A 155 0.80 6.83 -3.49
C PRO A 155 1.71 8.06 -3.45
N LEU A 156 1.46 8.97 -2.50
CA LEU A 156 2.13 10.26 -2.36
C LEU A 156 2.48 10.51 -0.88
N ALA A 157 3.73 10.91 -0.60
CA ALA A 157 4.15 11.28 0.75
C ALA A 157 5.24 12.36 0.76
N PHE A 158 5.24 13.24 1.77
CA PHE A 158 6.41 14.07 2.05
C PHE A 158 7.47 13.23 2.78
N VAL A 159 8.70 13.19 2.23
CA VAL A 159 9.83 12.51 2.87
C VAL A 159 10.76 13.47 3.62
N SER A 160 10.61 14.78 3.38
CA SER A 160 11.26 15.84 4.15
C SER A 160 10.58 17.18 3.92
N GLY A 161 10.52 18.04 4.94
CA GLY A 161 9.92 19.37 4.84
C GLY A 161 8.40 19.32 4.71
N GLY A 162 7.82 20.33 4.06
CA GLY A 162 6.38 20.35 3.74
C GLY A 162 5.49 20.76 4.90
N ASN A 163 6.07 21.43 5.91
CA ASN A 163 5.30 21.97 7.02
C ASN A 163 4.38 23.07 6.48
N VAL A 164 3.09 22.96 6.80
CA VAL A 164 2.14 24.03 6.57
C VAL A 164 2.12 24.95 7.79
N ILE A 165 2.26 26.25 7.56
CA ILE A 165 2.37 27.26 8.61
C ILE A 165 1.31 28.34 8.40
N GLU A 166 0.70 28.76 9.49
CA GLU A 166 -0.22 29.89 9.56
C GLU A 166 0.49 31.22 9.25
N ARG A 167 -0.23 32.10 8.56
CA ARG A 167 0.16 33.50 8.28
C ARG A 167 -1.04 34.42 8.39
N ALA A 168 -0.76 35.69 8.68
CA ALA A 168 -1.78 36.71 8.87
C ALA A 168 -2.85 36.72 7.75
N ALA A 169 -4.03 37.22 8.11
CA ALA A 169 -5.21 37.25 7.26
C ALA A 169 -5.67 35.86 6.77
N PHE A 170 -5.59 34.84 7.65
CA PHE A 170 -6.07 33.49 7.33
C PHE A 170 -5.45 32.85 6.09
N THR A 171 -4.18 33.20 5.83
CA THR A 171 -3.40 32.58 4.78
C THR A 171 -2.57 31.43 5.35
N LEU A 172 -2.27 30.46 4.49
CA LEU A 172 -1.39 29.34 4.80
C LEU A 172 -0.17 29.41 3.89
N GLU A 173 0.97 28.94 4.38
CA GLU A 173 2.19 28.74 3.60
C GLU A 173 2.64 27.30 3.75
N ILE A 174 3.34 26.77 2.74
CA ILE A 174 4.05 25.50 2.87
C ILE A 174 5.54 25.72 2.64
N ASP A 175 6.35 25.15 3.54
CA ASP A 175 7.80 25.14 3.40
C ASP A 175 8.25 24.28 2.21
N ALA A 176 9.47 24.53 1.74
CA ALA A 176 10.11 23.66 0.76
C ALA A 176 10.13 22.20 1.25
N SER A 177 9.96 21.26 0.33
CA SER A 177 9.83 19.86 0.68
C SER A 177 10.35 18.93 -0.42
N VAL A 178 10.34 17.63 -0.13
CA VAL A 178 10.57 16.58 -1.11
C VAL A 178 9.40 15.63 -1.06
N ILE A 179 8.73 15.49 -2.20
CA ILE A 179 7.63 14.56 -2.41
C ILE A 179 8.19 13.24 -2.93
N TRP A 180 7.73 12.14 -2.36
CA TRP A 180 7.95 10.80 -2.88
C TRP A 180 6.66 10.29 -3.54
N GLU A 181 6.80 9.81 -4.77
CA GLU A 181 5.77 9.09 -5.53
C GLU A 181 6.47 8.30 -6.65
N ILE A 182 5.93 7.13 -6.97
CA ILE A 182 6.52 6.24 -7.98
C ILE A 182 6.63 6.98 -9.32
N ASN A 183 7.86 7.06 -9.85
CA ASN A 183 8.21 7.65 -11.14
C ASN A 183 7.88 9.14 -11.31
N ARG A 184 7.50 9.85 -10.24
CA ARG A 184 7.12 11.27 -10.30
C ARG A 184 8.21 12.14 -10.94
N ASN A 185 9.46 11.90 -10.58
CA ASN A 185 10.61 12.68 -11.04
C ASN A 185 11.37 12.03 -12.21
N HIS A 186 10.91 10.87 -12.71
CA HIS A 186 11.59 10.14 -13.79
C HIS A 186 11.77 10.99 -15.05
N HIS A 187 10.81 11.87 -15.35
CA HIS A 187 10.86 12.76 -16.52
C HIS A 187 11.93 13.87 -16.42
N VAL A 188 12.39 14.22 -15.22
CA VAL A 188 13.43 15.23 -14.98
C VAL A 188 14.78 14.58 -14.67
N ASN A 189 14.80 13.62 -13.75
CA ASN A 189 16.00 12.92 -13.32
C ASN A 189 15.73 11.41 -13.21
N PRO A 190 16.01 10.63 -14.27
CA PRO A 190 15.87 9.18 -14.24
C PRO A 190 16.73 8.47 -13.18
N ALA A 191 17.79 9.11 -12.67
CA ALA A 191 18.63 8.54 -11.62
C ALA A 191 18.04 8.71 -10.20
N ASP A 192 17.06 9.59 -10.01
CA ASP A 192 16.24 9.70 -8.81
C ASP A 192 14.75 9.82 -9.19
N PRO A 193 14.16 8.73 -9.72
CA PRO A 193 12.89 8.81 -10.44
C PRO A 193 11.69 9.02 -9.52
N ASN A 194 11.83 8.82 -8.21
CA ASN A 194 10.71 8.80 -7.28
C ASN A 194 10.62 10.03 -6.37
N ARG A 195 11.67 10.87 -6.31
CA ARG A 195 11.74 12.02 -5.40
C ARG A 195 11.78 13.31 -6.20
N GLN A 196 10.80 14.18 -5.99
CA GLN A 196 10.76 15.49 -6.62
C GLN A 196 10.86 16.60 -5.56
N PRO A 197 11.80 17.55 -5.71
CA PRO A 197 11.78 18.77 -4.91
C PRO A 197 10.50 19.55 -5.18
N PHE A 198 9.84 19.97 -4.10
CA PHE A 198 8.65 20.82 -4.14
C PHE A 198 8.99 22.16 -3.47
N GLY A 199 8.78 23.24 -4.21
CA GLY A 199 9.16 24.59 -3.77
C GLY A 199 8.24 25.13 -2.66
N PRO A 200 8.73 26.07 -1.83
CA PRO A 200 7.87 26.73 -0.87
C PRO A 200 6.79 27.54 -1.61
N THR A 201 5.58 27.55 -1.07
CA THR A 201 4.45 28.30 -1.65
C THR A 201 3.80 29.19 -0.61
N ALA A 202 3.70 30.49 -0.92
CA ALA A 202 3.22 31.52 -0.02
C ALA A 202 2.56 32.69 -0.78
N PRO A 203 1.25 32.97 -0.59
CA PRO A 203 0.29 32.13 0.12
C PRO A 203 -0.05 30.87 -0.69
N LEU A 204 -0.52 29.82 -0.02
CA LEU A 204 -1.16 28.68 -0.65
C LEU A 204 -2.41 29.15 -1.40
N VAL A 205 -2.54 28.71 -2.65
CA VAL A 205 -3.76 28.89 -3.45
C VAL A 205 -4.44 27.54 -3.53
N PHE A 206 -5.64 27.45 -2.98
CA PHE A 206 -6.44 26.24 -2.92
C PHE A 206 -7.83 26.46 -3.52
N ARG A 207 -8.51 25.36 -3.82
CA ARG A 207 -9.88 25.38 -4.29
C ARG A 207 -10.77 24.66 -3.29
N TYR A 208 -11.89 25.30 -2.96
CA TYR A 208 -12.90 24.69 -2.12
C TYR A 208 -13.66 23.62 -2.89
N ILE A 209 -13.90 22.50 -2.23
CA ILE A 209 -14.65 21.36 -2.76
C ILE A 209 -15.63 20.83 -1.71
N THR A 210 -16.72 20.24 -2.16
CA THR A 210 -17.60 19.42 -1.31
C THR A 210 -16.93 18.08 -0.99
N GLY A 211 -17.48 17.32 -0.03
CA GLY A 211 -17.08 15.94 0.23
C GLY A 211 -17.12 15.05 -1.00
N GLY A 212 -18.06 15.30 -1.92
CA GLY A 212 -18.20 14.63 -3.22
C GLY A 212 -17.17 15.04 -4.29
N PHE A 213 -16.21 15.90 -3.97
CA PHE A 213 -15.20 16.46 -4.90
C PHE A 213 -15.78 17.39 -5.98
N GLU A 214 -16.86 18.10 -5.67
CA GLU A 214 -17.38 19.14 -6.57
C GLU A 214 -16.73 20.49 -6.25
N SER A 215 -16.10 21.12 -7.25
CA SER A 215 -15.50 22.45 -7.10
C SER A 215 -16.55 23.50 -6.77
N VAL A 216 -16.26 24.29 -5.74
CA VAL A 216 -17.06 25.44 -5.33
C VAL A 216 -16.26 26.72 -5.55
N GLY A 217 -16.80 27.59 -6.40
CA GLY A 217 -16.22 28.92 -6.62
C GLY A 217 -14.89 28.90 -7.38
N VAL A 218 -14.13 29.98 -7.20
CA VAL A 218 -12.81 30.18 -7.81
C VAL A 218 -11.70 29.84 -6.79
N PRO A 219 -10.46 29.59 -7.24
CA PRO A 219 -9.33 29.42 -6.33
C PRO A 219 -9.20 30.60 -5.35
N ALA A 220 -8.92 30.28 -4.10
CA ALA A 220 -8.79 31.21 -2.98
C ALA A 220 -7.43 31.00 -2.28
N SER A 221 -7.00 32.00 -1.52
CA SER A 221 -5.78 31.92 -0.69
C SER A 221 -6.03 32.27 0.78
N ILE A 222 -7.27 32.63 1.10
CA ILE A 222 -7.75 33.00 2.43
C ILE A 222 -8.77 31.96 2.84
N VAL A 223 -8.63 31.41 4.04
CA VAL A 223 -9.60 30.48 4.61
C VAL A 223 -10.93 31.21 4.86
N ASP A 224 -12.02 30.61 4.39
CA ASP A 224 -13.38 31.07 4.63
C ASP A 224 -14.01 30.30 5.82
N PRO A 225 -14.19 30.92 6.99
CA PRO A 225 -14.85 30.32 8.14
C PRO A 225 -16.39 30.48 8.09
N THR A 226 -16.96 31.01 7.01
CA THR A 226 -18.38 31.43 6.99
C THR A 226 -19.31 30.45 6.29
N GLN A 227 -18.76 29.48 5.55
CA GLN A 227 -19.48 28.50 4.76
C GLN A 227 -19.13 27.06 5.16
N TRP A 228 -20.13 26.18 5.07
CA TRP A 228 -20.03 24.79 5.52
C TRP A 228 -20.89 23.89 4.63
N GLU A 229 -20.53 22.62 4.58
CA GLU A 229 -21.31 21.59 3.92
C GLU A 229 -22.27 20.98 4.93
N ASN A 230 -23.55 20.86 4.56
CA ASN A 230 -24.52 20.16 5.39
C ASN A 230 -24.38 18.63 5.22
N PRO A 231 -24.98 17.81 6.09
CA PRO A 231 -24.93 16.35 5.97
C PRO A 231 -25.51 15.78 4.65
N THR A 232 -26.19 16.59 3.84
CA THR A 232 -26.71 16.20 2.52
C THR A 232 -25.78 16.58 1.36
N GLY A 233 -24.58 17.10 1.65
CA GLY A 233 -23.58 17.45 0.65
C GLY A 233 -23.77 18.82 -0.02
N VAL A 234 -24.62 19.68 0.55
CA VAL A 234 -24.95 20.99 0.01
C VAL A 234 -24.33 22.08 0.87
N LEU A 235 -23.76 23.10 0.22
CA LEU A 235 -23.29 24.29 0.92
C LEU A 235 -24.44 25.08 1.50
N ASP A 236 -24.38 25.28 2.80
CA ASP A 236 -25.42 26.00 3.52
C ASP A 236 -24.79 26.90 4.58
N PRO A 237 -24.81 28.23 4.37
CA PRO A 237 -24.26 29.17 5.33
C PRO A 237 -25.05 29.19 6.63
N THR A 238 -26.21 28.54 6.75
CA THR A 238 -27.00 28.48 7.98
C THR A 238 -26.62 27.30 8.89
N VAL A 239 -25.89 26.31 8.38
CA VAL A 239 -25.37 25.13 9.12
C VAL A 239 -24.51 25.56 10.30
N GLY A 240 -23.72 26.63 10.14
CA GLY A 240 -22.78 27.08 11.16
C GLY A 240 -23.38 27.75 12.40
N GLY A 241 -24.71 27.76 12.63
CA GLY A 241 -25.33 28.27 13.87
C GLY A 241 -24.77 29.61 14.43
N PRO A 242 -24.72 29.78 15.77
CA PRO A 242 -24.17 30.98 16.42
C PRO A 242 -22.69 31.25 16.10
N ALA A 243 -22.20 32.46 16.40
CA ALA A 243 -20.83 32.90 16.11
C ALA A 243 -19.71 31.96 16.62
N ASN A 244 -19.97 31.25 17.73
CA ASN A 244 -19.00 30.37 18.38
C ASN A 244 -18.93 28.96 17.80
N ASN A 245 -19.87 28.60 16.93
CA ASN A 245 -19.85 27.30 16.30
C ASN A 245 -18.60 27.17 15.41
N THR A 246 -18.04 25.98 15.43
CA THR A 246 -16.78 25.63 14.77
C THR A 246 -17.00 24.41 13.89
N THR A 247 -16.34 24.35 12.74
CA THR A 247 -16.23 23.10 11.98
C THR A 247 -14.78 22.79 11.66
N ILE A 248 -14.54 21.62 11.09
CA ILE A 248 -13.23 21.14 10.73
C ILE A 248 -13.14 21.03 9.20
N GLN A 249 -12.49 22.00 8.57
CA GLN A 249 -12.13 21.91 7.15
C GLN A 249 -10.80 21.14 7.03
N ARG A 250 -10.50 20.60 5.85
CA ARG A 250 -9.27 19.82 5.62
C ARG A 250 -8.54 20.30 4.39
N LEU A 251 -7.24 20.44 4.51
CA LEU A 251 -6.35 20.82 3.41
C LEU A 251 -5.70 19.57 2.83
N TRP A 252 -5.82 19.41 1.51
CA TRP A 252 -5.28 18.27 0.76
C TRP A 252 -4.32 18.75 -0.33
N LEU A 253 -3.37 17.88 -0.70
CA LEU A 253 -2.48 18.04 -1.84
C LEU A 253 -2.66 16.85 -2.78
N ASP A 254 -2.90 17.10 -4.07
CA ASP A 254 -2.97 16.03 -5.08
C ASP A 254 -1.63 15.77 -5.78
N GLN A 255 -1.60 14.74 -6.62
CA GLN A 255 -0.43 14.35 -7.41
C GLN A 255 0.00 15.42 -8.44
N ALA A 256 -0.90 16.34 -8.81
CA ALA A 256 -0.65 17.41 -9.76
C ALA A 256 -0.31 18.75 -9.08
N ASP A 257 0.07 18.72 -7.80
CA ASP A 257 0.46 19.88 -7.00
C ASP A 257 -0.66 20.91 -6.76
N ASN A 258 -1.93 20.49 -6.87
CA ASN A 258 -3.06 21.34 -6.53
C ASN A 258 -3.45 21.18 -5.04
N PHE A 259 -3.81 22.30 -4.43
CA PHE A 259 -4.35 22.32 -3.07
C PHE A 259 -5.87 22.33 -3.08
N TRP A 260 -6.46 21.49 -2.26
CA TRP A 260 -7.91 21.36 -2.11
C TRP A 260 -8.32 21.58 -0.67
N VAL A 261 -9.42 22.30 -0.45
CA VAL A 261 -10.03 22.41 0.88
C VAL A 261 -11.42 21.80 0.84
N THR A 262 -11.64 20.74 1.62
CA THR A 262 -12.99 20.24 1.85
C THR A 262 -13.65 21.05 2.95
N TRP A 263 -14.88 21.51 2.71
CA TRP A 263 -15.69 22.15 3.73
C TRP A 263 -15.94 21.24 4.93
N GLY A 264 -16.10 21.84 6.11
CA GLY A 264 -16.49 21.09 7.30
C GLY A 264 -17.94 20.62 7.19
N GLN A 265 -18.19 19.38 7.61
CA GLN A 265 -19.49 18.72 7.52
C GLN A 265 -20.19 18.57 8.89
N ASN A 266 -19.41 18.60 9.97
CA ASN A 266 -19.91 18.53 11.33
C ASN A 266 -19.75 19.87 12.05
N ILE A 267 -20.75 20.20 12.87
CA ILE A 267 -20.78 21.43 13.65
C ILE A 267 -20.48 21.09 15.11
N TYR A 268 -19.52 21.80 15.67
CA TYR A 268 -19.16 21.75 17.08
C TYR A 268 -19.58 23.04 17.76
N SER A 269 -19.95 22.95 19.03
CA SER A 269 -20.45 24.11 19.79
C SER A 269 -19.36 25.09 20.16
N THR A 270 -18.10 24.63 20.20
CA THR A 270 -16.93 25.41 20.58
C THR A 270 -15.69 24.99 19.80
N PHE A 271 -14.68 25.86 19.77
CA PHE A 271 -13.37 25.55 19.20
C PHE A 271 -12.72 24.35 19.88
N ASP A 272 -12.72 24.29 21.21
CA ASP A 272 -12.08 23.20 21.97
C ASP A 272 -12.69 21.83 21.66
N GLU A 273 -14.01 21.78 21.47
CA GLU A 273 -14.72 20.56 21.09
C GLU A 273 -14.32 20.08 19.68
N ALA A 274 -14.25 21.01 18.71
CA ALA A 274 -13.77 20.70 17.37
C ALA A 274 -12.30 20.25 17.38
N ARG A 275 -11.45 20.96 18.15
CA ARG A 275 -10.03 20.63 18.30
C ARG A 275 -9.81 19.28 18.96
N ALA A 276 -10.64 18.88 19.91
CA ALA A 276 -10.58 17.54 20.50
C ALA A 276 -11.04 16.45 19.52
N SER A 277 -11.85 16.82 18.52
CA SER A 277 -12.52 15.88 17.61
C SER A 277 -11.82 15.69 16.27
N VAL A 278 -10.73 16.40 15.96
CA VAL A 278 -10.07 16.36 14.64
C VAL A 278 -9.73 14.96 14.13
N GLN A 279 -9.32 14.05 15.03
CA GLN A 279 -9.02 12.66 14.66
C GLN A 279 -10.26 11.78 14.45
N PHE A 280 -11.40 12.16 15.03
CA PHE A 280 -12.64 11.38 14.99
C PHE A 280 -13.67 11.94 13.99
N ASP A 281 -13.54 13.20 13.58
CA ASP A 281 -14.45 13.88 12.66
C ASP A 281 -14.59 13.16 11.31
N ALA A 282 -13.53 12.45 10.88
CA ALA A 282 -13.57 11.68 9.64
C ALA A 282 -14.63 10.56 9.64
N ALA A 283 -14.97 9.99 10.81
CA ALA A 283 -15.98 8.93 10.90
C ALA A 283 -17.40 9.44 10.60
N ASN A 284 -17.62 10.74 10.75
CA ASN A 284 -18.89 11.41 10.53
C ASN A 284 -18.85 12.33 9.30
N SER A 285 -17.87 12.15 8.42
CA SER A 285 -17.70 12.95 7.20
C SER A 285 -17.63 12.03 5.99
N VAL A 286 -18.14 12.52 4.85
CA VAL A 286 -18.08 11.83 3.57
C VAL A 286 -17.02 12.48 2.71
N PHE A 287 -16.08 11.68 2.22
CA PHE A 287 -15.04 12.12 1.29
C PHE A 287 -15.03 11.25 0.04
N SER A 288 -14.77 11.86 -1.10
CA SER A 288 -14.51 11.16 -2.35
C SER A 288 -13.33 10.22 -2.20
N ASN A 289 -13.44 9.03 -2.83
CA ASN A 289 -12.35 8.06 -2.88
C ASN A 289 -11.06 8.66 -3.46
N TYR A 290 -11.17 9.66 -4.33
CA TYR A 290 -10.01 10.35 -4.87
C TYR A 290 -9.21 11.08 -3.77
N LEU A 291 -9.88 11.78 -2.86
CA LEU A 291 -9.20 12.48 -1.76
C LEU A 291 -8.53 11.51 -0.79
N THR A 292 -9.21 10.40 -0.48
CA THR A 292 -8.72 9.46 0.54
C THR A 292 -7.69 8.48 0.03
N ARG A 293 -7.58 8.27 -1.29
CA ARG A 293 -6.60 7.36 -1.90
C ARG A 293 -5.46 8.07 -2.60
N ASP A 294 -5.73 9.16 -3.31
CA ASP A 294 -4.80 9.75 -4.27
C ASP A 294 -4.23 11.11 -3.82
N CYS A 295 -4.67 11.64 -2.67
CA CYS A 295 -4.21 12.92 -2.12
C CYS A 295 -3.54 12.74 -0.74
N ILE A 296 -2.66 13.67 -0.37
CA ILE A 296 -2.14 13.79 1.00
C ILE A 296 -3.03 14.72 1.80
N LEU A 297 -3.49 14.29 2.98
CA LEU A 297 -4.04 15.18 3.99
C LEU A 297 -2.90 15.96 4.67
N LEU A 298 -2.85 17.27 4.47
CA LEU A 298 -1.82 18.14 5.06
C LEU A 298 -2.17 18.54 6.51
N GLY A 299 -3.46 18.67 6.80
CA GLY A 299 -3.93 19.05 8.12
C GLY A 299 -5.36 19.55 8.10
N PHE A 300 -5.75 20.07 9.25
CA PHE A 300 -7.10 20.50 9.56
C PHE A 300 -7.12 21.99 9.81
N ILE A 301 -8.10 22.68 9.24
CA ILE A 301 -8.37 24.07 9.50
C ILE A 301 -9.57 24.10 10.44
N VAL A 302 -9.32 24.48 11.69
CA VAL A 302 -10.34 24.53 12.74
C VAL A 302 -10.55 26.00 13.09
N CYS A 303 -11.73 26.54 12.82
CA CYS A 303 -12.01 27.96 13.04
C CYS A 303 -13.47 28.20 13.42
N THR A 304 -13.69 29.13 14.36
CA THR A 304 -15.03 29.62 14.68
C THR A 304 -15.55 30.49 13.54
N ARG A 305 -16.86 30.49 13.34
CA ARG A 305 -17.52 31.20 12.24
C ARG A 305 -17.16 32.69 12.14
N SER A 306 -17.01 33.36 13.28
CA SER A 306 -16.74 34.80 13.34
C SER A 306 -15.26 35.17 13.24
N SER A 307 -14.37 34.19 13.15
CA SER A 307 -12.94 34.47 13.12
C SER A 307 -12.54 35.17 11.82
N THR A 308 -11.53 36.03 11.92
CA THR A 308 -11.01 36.81 10.78
C THR A 308 -9.51 36.65 10.60
N ASP A 309 -8.83 36.00 11.55
CA ASP A 309 -7.43 35.64 11.48
C ASP A 309 -7.12 34.49 12.48
N TRP A 310 -5.92 33.91 12.37
CA TRP A 310 -5.44 32.85 13.26
C TRP A 310 -5.36 33.35 14.70
N SER A 311 -5.79 32.52 15.65
CA SER A 311 -5.87 32.85 17.07
C SER A 311 -6.04 31.60 17.93
N ASP A 312 -6.24 31.76 19.23
CA ASP A 312 -6.58 30.64 20.12
C ASP A 312 -7.94 29.99 19.80
N GLU A 313 -8.77 30.64 18.98
CA GLU A 313 -10.07 30.12 18.50
C GLU A 313 -10.08 29.82 16.99
N SER A 314 -8.91 29.87 16.33
CA SER A 314 -8.76 29.48 14.93
C SER A 314 -7.34 29.05 14.63
N GLN A 315 -7.16 27.77 14.33
CA GLN A 315 -5.84 27.14 14.17
C GLN A 315 -5.83 26.16 13.00
N PHE A 316 -4.68 26.09 12.33
CA PHE A 316 -4.28 24.98 11.50
C PHE A 316 -3.59 23.92 12.35
N ILE A 317 -4.10 22.70 12.27
CA ILE A 317 -3.57 21.55 13.00
C ILE A 317 -2.94 20.61 11.96
N PRO A 318 -1.59 20.53 11.88
CA PRO A 318 -0.93 19.65 10.94
C PRO A 318 -1.36 18.19 11.13
N PHE A 319 -1.55 17.47 10.03
CA PHE A 319 -1.77 16.03 10.09
C PHE A 319 -0.44 15.33 10.38
N VAL A 320 -0.36 14.60 11.49
CA VAL A 320 0.81 13.81 11.85
C VAL A 320 0.47 12.34 11.60
N SER A 321 1.00 11.76 10.52
CA SER A 321 0.87 10.32 10.26
C SER A 321 1.70 9.54 11.30
N GLY A 322 1.08 9.11 12.40
CA GLY A 322 1.83 8.41 13.45
C GLY A 322 1.09 8.05 14.75
N GLN A 323 -0.23 8.16 14.82
CA GLN A 323 -1.01 7.58 15.92
C GLN A 323 -2.13 6.70 15.37
N SER A 324 -1.75 5.47 15.06
CA SER A 324 -2.61 4.29 15.11
C SER A 324 -2.00 3.32 16.11
#